data_AF-A0A850AQ61-F1
#
_entry.id   AF-A0A850AQ61-F1
#
_cell.length_a   1.000
_cell.length_b   1.000
_cell.length_c   1.000
_cell.angle_alpha   90.00
_cell.angle_beta   90.00
_cell.angle_gamma   90.00
#
_symmetry.space_group_name_H-M   'P 1'
#
loop_
_entity.id
_entity.type
_entity.pdbx_description
1 polymer ?
#
loop_
_entity_poly.entity_id
_entity_poly.type
_entity_poly.pdbx_seq_one_letter_code
_entity_poly.pdbx_strand_id
1 'polypeptide(L)'
;MDILSILVALATIIAGVFAAIQLAEWLRDWRQTRIRMKTRTYTSEIPATGSEPLKILNFSHPLEDQTLRQIEEEIKQPIGKIIEVNTHFDDNRSFKPPTKKLVEKIDFTPQEWQQGRFLVNLPGFAPIAAALLSELHGRMGHFPTILRLRTLKGSAAQTYELAEILNLQEIRDDARKTR
;
A
#
# COMPACT_ATOMS: atom_id res chain seq x y z
N MET A 1 -23.14 15.75 -49.17
CA MET A 1 -23.07 15.83 -47.70
C MET A 1 -22.78 17.27 -47.34
N ASP A 2 -23.55 17.85 -46.43
CA ASP A 2 -23.33 19.19 -45.89
C ASP A 2 -22.16 19.21 -44.91
N ILE A 3 -21.51 20.37 -44.78
CA ILE A 3 -20.31 20.58 -43.96
C ILE A 3 -20.55 20.15 -42.50
N LEU A 4 -21.78 20.34 -42.01
CA LEU A 4 -22.18 19.96 -40.66
C LEU A 4 -22.13 18.44 -40.43
N SER A 5 -22.63 17.64 -41.38
CA SER A 5 -22.56 16.17 -41.30
C SER A 5 -21.11 15.66 -41.32
N ILE A 6 -20.24 16.31 -42.07
CA ILE A 6 -18.80 15.96 -42.11
C ILE A 6 -18.14 16.24 -40.76
N LEU A 7 -18.44 17.38 -40.13
CA LEU A 7 -17.89 17.76 -38.82
C LEU A 7 -18.35 16.81 -37.69
N VAL A 8 -19.61 16.40 -37.70
CA VAL A 8 -20.17 15.47 -36.70
C VAL A 8 -19.54 14.06 -36.84
N ALA A 9 -19.37 13.58 -38.08
CA ALA A 9 -18.69 12.32 -38.33
C ALA A 9 -17.24 12.33 -37.83
N LEU A 10 -16.50 13.42 -38.11
CA LEU A 10 -15.13 13.60 -37.65
C LEU A 10 -15.01 13.62 -36.11
N ALA A 11 -15.89 14.36 -35.43
CA ALA A 11 -15.91 14.41 -33.97
C ALA A 11 -16.18 13.04 -33.33
N THR A 12 -17.06 12.24 -33.95
CA THR A 12 -17.41 10.90 -33.47
C THR A 12 -16.24 9.92 -33.60
N ILE A 13 -15.51 10.00 -34.71
CA ILE A 13 -14.30 9.19 -34.95
C ILE A 13 -13.22 9.55 -33.93
N ILE A 14 -12.98 10.85 -33.69
CA ILE A 14 -11.99 11.32 -32.72
C ILE A 14 -12.33 10.83 -31.30
N ALA A 15 -13.59 10.95 -30.89
CA ALA A 15 -14.03 10.47 -29.59
C ALA A 15 -13.87 8.94 -29.44
N GLY A 16 -14.18 8.18 -30.49
CA GLY A 16 -13.99 6.73 -30.54
C GLY A 16 -12.52 6.33 -30.41
N VAL A 17 -11.62 7.01 -31.14
CA VAL A 17 -10.17 6.79 -31.06
C VAL A 17 -9.64 7.13 -29.66
N PHE A 18 -10.06 8.24 -29.07
CA PHE A 18 -9.65 8.62 -27.72
C PHE A 18 -10.10 7.60 -26.66
N ALA A 19 -11.34 7.11 -26.75
CA ALA A 19 -11.85 6.07 -25.85
C ALA A 19 -11.09 4.75 -26.00
N ALA A 20 -10.72 4.37 -27.23
CA ALA A 20 -9.93 3.18 -27.49
C ALA A 20 -8.51 3.28 -26.91
N ILE A 21 -7.87 4.45 -26.99
CA ILE A 21 -6.55 4.71 -26.39
C ILE A 21 -6.65 4.59 -24.86
N GLN A 22 -7.62 5.25 -24.23
CA GLN A 22 -7.85 5.17 -22.78
C GLN A 22 -8.11 3.73 -22.31
N LEU A 23 -8.91 2.97 -23.06
CA LEU A 23 -9.17 1.56 -22.77
C LEU A 23 -7.91 0.70 -22.92
N ALA A 24 -7.08 0.95 -23.94
CA ALA A 24 -5.84 0.22 -24.16
C ALA A 24 -4.78 0.52 -23.08
N GLU A 25 -4.69 1.77 -22.62
CA GLU A 25 -3.86 2.16 -21.48
C GLU A 25 -4.36 1.50 -20.19
N TRP A 26 -5.67 1.57 -19.93
CA TRP A 26 -6.30 0.90 -18.80
C TRP A 26 -6.07 -0.61 -18.80
N LEU A 27 -6.22 -1.29 -19.95
CA LEU A 27 -5.99 -2.74 -20.08
C LEU A 27 -4.51 -3.11 -19.88
N ARG A 28 -3.58 -2.26 -20.34
CA ARG A 28 -2.14 -2.47 -20.18
C ARG A 28 -1.73 -2.34 -18.72
N ASP A 29 -2.20 -1.29 -18.05
CA ASP A 29 -1.99 -1.08 -16.62
C ASP A 29 -2.61 -2.20 -15.79
N TRP A 30 -3.83 -2.63 -16.13
CA TRP A 30 -4.53 -3.73 -15.47
C TRP A 30 -3.76 -5.06 -15.59
N ARG A 31 -3.20 -5.35 -16.78
CA ARG A 31 -2.43 -6.58 -17.01
C ARG A 31 -1.10 -6.54 -16.26
N GLN A 32 -0.42 -5.39 -16.20
CA GLN A 32 0.84 -5.25 -15.46
C GLN A 32 0.64 -5.24 -13.93
N THR A 33 -0.45 -4.67 -13.43
CA THR A 33 -0.74 -4.61 -11.99
C THR A 33 -1.08 -5.97 -11.40
N ARG A 34 -1.83 -6.83 -12.12
CA ARG A 34 -2.08 -8.21 -11.66
C ARG A 34 -0.84 -9.09 -11.65
N ILE A 35 0.09 -8.89 -12.57
CA ILE A 35 1.28 -9.75 -12.72
C ILE A 35 2.37 -9.40 -11.66
N ARG A 36 2.28 -8.24 -10.99
CA ARG A 36 3.37 -7.69 -10.17
C ARG A 36 3.11 -7.67 -8.66
N MET A 37 1.93 -8.09 -8.19
CA MET A 37 1.67 -8.29 -6.76
C MET A 37 2.23 -9.63 -6.31
N LYS A 38 3.39 -9.60 -5.67
CA LYS A 38 4.02 -10.80 -5.10
C LYS A 38 3.55 -10.94 -3.65
N THR A 39 2.49 -11.71 -3.44
CA THR A 39 2.16 -12.14 -2.07
C THR A 39 3.24 -13.12 -1.62
N ARG A 40 4.01 -12.76 -0.60
CA ARG A 40 4.97 -13.66 0.04
C ARG A 40 4.26 -14.26 1.24
N THR A 41 3.91 -15.55 1.15
CA THR A 41 3.58 -16.33 2.35
C THR A 41 4.87 -16.45 3.15
N TYR A 42 4.89 -15.83 4.33
CA TYR A 42 5.98 -15.94 5.28
C TYR A 42 5.45 -16.79 6.42
N THR A 43 5.98 -18.00 6.57
CA THR A 43 5.53 -18.96 7.57
C THR A 43 6.65 -19.14 8.58
N SER A 44 6.69 -18.27 9.58
CA SER A 44 7.15 -18.68 10.91
C SER A 44 6.04 -19.54 11.53
N GLU A 45 6.39 -20.43 12.47
CA GLU A 45 5.45 -21.37 13.07
C GLU A 45 4.20 -20.64 13.59
N ILE A 46 3.06 -20.82 12.90
CA ILE A 46 1.80 -20.17 13.25
C ILE A 46 1.39 -20.70 14.62
N PRO A 47 1.10 -19.85 15.62
CA PRO A 47 0.71 -20.33 16.93
C PRO A 47 -0.64 -21.04 16.78
N ALA A 48 -0.84 -22.14 17.49
CA ALA A 48 -2.05 -22.99 17.41
C ALA A 48 -3.37 -22.29 17.81
N THR A 49 -3.40 -20.97 17.94
CA THR A 49 -4.55 -20.17 18.37
C THR A 49 -5.31 -19.61 17.16
N GLY A 50 -6.65 -19.72 17.16
CA GLY A 50 -7.56 -19.25 16.10
C GLY A 50 -7.64 -17.74 15.88
N SER A 51 -6.60 -16.98 16.18
CA SER A 51 -6.48 -15.56 15.85
C SER A 51 -5.97 -15.39 14.42
N GLU A 52 -6.58 -14.47 13.66
CA GLU A 52 -6.08 -14.09 12.34
C GLU A 52 -4.58 -13.78 12.36
N PRO A 53 -3.78 -14.36 11.45
CA PRO A 53 -2.34 -14.14 11.43
C PRO A 53 -2.04 -12.67 11.18
N LEU A 54 -0.98 -12.17 11.84
CA LEU A 54 -0.48 -10.83 11.62
C LEU A 54 0.00 -10.68 10.17
N LYS A 55 -0.45 -9.61 9.51
CA LYS A 55 -0.10 -9.32 8.11
C LYS A 55 0.73 -8.04 8.04
N ILE A 56 1.77 -8.03 7.22
CA ILE A 56 2.51 -6.81 6.87
C ILE A 56 1.99 -6.29 5.53
N LEU A 57 1.58 -5.02 5.50
CA LEU A 57 1.31 -4.28 4.26
C LEU A 57 2.56 -3.47 3.92
N ASN A 58 3.33 -3.93 2.94
CA ASN A 58 4.58 -3.30 2.54
C ASN A 58 4.38 -2.41 1.32
N PHE A 59 4.53 -1.10 1.50
CA PHE A 59 4.45 -0.09 0.45
C PHE A 59 5.82 0.44 0.03
N SER A 60 6.90 -0.18 0.50
CA SER A 60 8.28 0.20 0.24
C SER A 60 9.03 -0.92 -0.50
N HIS A 61 10.36 -0.93 -0.43
CA HIS A 61 11.16 -2.04 -0.91
C HIS A 61 10.90 -3.32 -0.11
N PRO A 62 11.09 -4.50 -0.72
CA PRO A 62 10.94 -5.79 -0.04
C PRO A 62 11.75 -5.83 1.27
N LEU A 63 11.13 -6.36 2.33
CA LEU A 63 11.79 -6.52 3.62
C LEU A 63 12.78 -7.69 3.59
N GLU A 64 13.97 -7.48 4.14
CA GLU A 64 14.97 -8.51 4.31
C GLU A 64 14.58 -9.48 5.44
N ASP A 65 15.02 -10.74 5.33
CA ASP A 65 14.67 -11.78 6.33
C ASP A 65 15.19 -11.46 7.74
N GLN A 66 16.31 -10.72 7.83
CA GLN A 66 16.81 -10.25 9.13
C GLN A 66 15.87 -9.21 9.75
N THR A 67 15.36 -8.25 8.97
CA THR A 67 14.40 -7.26 9.43
C THR A 67 13.10 -7.94 9.87
N LEU A 68 12.65 -8.97 9.14
CA LEU A 68 11.46 -9.74 9.51
C LEU A 68 11.63 -10.43 10.87
N ARG A 69 12.78 -11.06 11.13
CA ARG A 69 13.08 -11.64 12.44
C ARG A 69 13.07 -10.60 13.57
N GLN A 70 13.68 -9.44 13.35
CA GLN A 70 13.65 -8.34 14.34
C GLN A 70 12.21 -7.88 14.66
N ILE A 71 11.34 -7.84 13.64
CA ILE A 71 9.93 -7.51 13.84
C ILE A 71 9.23 -8.57 14.68
N GLU A 72 9.44 -9.86 14.40
CA GLU A 72 8.83 -10.96 15.17
C GLU A 72 9.29 -11.00 16.62
N GLU A 73 10.58 -10.74 16.86
CA GLU A 73 11.16 -10.65 18.21
C GLU A 73 10.54 -9.50 19.01
N GLU A 74 10.39 -8.33 18.38
CA GLU A 74 9.82 -7.14 19.02
C GLU A 74 8.34 -7.33 19.38
N ILE A 75 7.54 -7.87 18.46
CA ILE A 75 6.09 -8.06 18.67
C ILE A 75 5.74 -9.35 19.41
N LYS A 76 6.72 -10.26 19.58
CA LYS A 76 6.60 -11.59 20.19
C LYS A 76 5.53 -12.47 19.54
N GLN A 77 5.35 -12.30 18.23
CA GLN A 77 4.33 -13.00 17.44
C GLN A 77 4.85 -13.25 16.02
N PRO A 78 4.47 -14.38 15.41
CA PRO A 78 4.85 -14.68 14.05
C PRO A 78 4.12 -13.80 13.04
N ILE A 79 4.82 -13.42 11.98
CA ILE A 79 4.23 -12.81 10.78
C ILE A 79 3.68 -13.96 9.94
N GLY A 80 2.40 -13.92 9.55
CA GLY A 80 1.83 -14.97 8.70
C GLY A 80 1.75 -14.62 7.21
N LYS A 81 1.73 -13.32 6.87
CA LYS A 81 1.61 -12.87 5.48
C LYS A 81 2.27 -11.52 5.25
N ILE A 82 2.99 -11.39 4.14
CA ILE A 82 3.52 -10.10 3.66
C ILE A 82 2.89 -9.79 2.31
N ILE A 83 2.24 -8.63 2.23
CA ILE A 83 1.59 -8.12 1.02
C ILE A 83 2.44 -7.00 0.47
N GLU A 84 3.15 -7.29 -0.61
CA GLU A 84 4.01 -6.34 -1.31
C GLU A 84 3.18 -5.49 -2.28
N VAL A 85 3.15 -4.18 -2.04
CA VAL A 85 2.40 -3.21 -2.84
C VAL A 85 3.38 -2.23 -3.45
N ASN A 86 3.57 -2.33 -4.77
CA ASN A 86 4.45 -1.42 -5.49
C ASN A 86 3.87 0.00 -5.51
N THR A 87 4.56 0.90 -4.81
CA THR A 87 4.27 2.34 -4.74
C THR A 87 5.06 3.09 -5.80
N HIS A 88 4.35 3.61 -6.80
CA HIS A 88 4.92 4.48 -7.83
C HIS A 88 3.94 5.61 -8.14
N PHE A 89 4.43 6.86 -8.04
CA PHE A 89 3.65 8.08 -8.18
C PHE A 89 4.38 9.03 -9.13
N ASP A 90 3.61 9.81 -9.88
CA ASP A 90 4.10 10.93 -10.69
C ASP A 90 3.98 12.21 -9.87
N ASP A 91 5.13 12.80 -9.51
CA ASP A 91 5.22 14.00 -8.66
C ASP A 91 4.55 15.24 -9.27
N ASN A 92 4.26 15.23 -10.57
CA ASN A 92 3.58 16.34 -11.25
C ASN A 92 2.04 16.25 -11.18
N ARG A 93 1.49 15.24 -10.50
CA ARG A 93 0.04 14.99 -10.42
C ARG A 93 -0.43 14.95 -8.98
N SER A 94 -1.74 15.07 -8.79
CA SER A 94 -2.35 14.87 -7.47
C SER A 94 -2.14 13.45 -6.98
N PHE A 95 -1.72 13.30 -5.72
CA PHE A 95 -1.50 11.99 -5.10
C PHE A 95 -2.78 11.30 -4.62
N LYS A 96 -3.91 12.01 -4.51
CA LYS A 96 -5.15 11.43 -3.96
C LYS A 96 -5.71 10.27 -4.81
N PRO A 97 -5.97 10.42 -6.12
CA PRO A 97 -6.43 9.31 -6.95
C PRO A 97 -5.50 8.08 -6.97
N PRO A 98 -4.17 8.21 -7.16
CA PRO A 98 -3.28 7.06 -7.14
C PRO A 98 -3.17 6.43 -5.74
N THR A 99 -3.32 7.17 -4.65
CA THR A 99 -3.36 6.59 -3.29
C THR A 99 -4.54 5.66 -3.11
N LYS A 100 -5.76 6.08 -3.49
CA LYS A 100 -6.94 5.22 -3.45
C LYS A 100 -6.73 3.94 -4.27
N LYS A 101 -6.26 4.11 -5.52
CA LYS A 101 -5.94 2.98 -6.41
C LYS A 101 -4.87 2.05 -5.84
N LEU A 102 -3.90 2.59 -5.10
CA LEU A 102 -2.83 1.81 -4.47
C LEU A 102 -3.40 0.85 -3.41
N VAL A 103 -4.30 1.34 -2.55
CA VAL A 103 -4.94 0.53 -1.50
C VAL A 103 -5.96 -0.45 -2.09
N GLU A 104 -6.66 -0.08 -3.16
CA GLU A 104 -7.56 -0.98 -3.91
C GLU A 104 -6.87 -2.18 -4.53
N LYS A 105 -5.54 -2.16 -4.69
CA LYS A 105 -4.77 -3.36 -5.10
C LYS A 105 -4.80 -4.46 -4.03
N ILE A 106 -5.03 -4.10 -2.78
CA ILE A 106 -5.13 -5.05 -1.68
C ILE A 106 -6.57 -5.55 -1.65
N ASP A 107 -6.75 -6.81 -2.06
CA ASP A 107 -8.05 -7.48 -2.18
C ASP A 107 -8.58 -7.94 -0.81
N PHE A 108 -8.82 -6.97 0.06
CA PHE A 108 -9.46 -7.18 1.35
C PHE A 108 -10.90 -6.68 1.32
N THR A 109 -11.79 -7.50 1.87
CA THR A 109 -13.15 -7.13 2.20
C THR A 109 -13.18 -6.03 3.27
N PRO A 110 -14.29 -5.27 3.40
CA PRO A 110 -14.46 -4.32 4.49
C PRO A 110 -14.27 -4.94 5.88
N GLN A 111 -14.70 -6.18 6.07
CA GLN A 111 -14.53 -6.91 7.32
C GLN A 111 -13.05 -7.21 7.61
N GLU A 112 -12.28 -7.64 6.62
CA GLU A 112 -10.83 -7.86 6.77
C GLU A 112 -10.10 -6.57 7.10
N TRP A 113 -10.48 -5.43 6.52
CA TRP A 113 -9.90 -4.13 6.86
C TRP A 113 -10.14 -3.72 8.32
N GLN A 114 -11.31 -4.06 8.88
CA GLN A 114 -11.71 -3.67 10.24
C GLN A 114 -11.22 -4.62 11.32
N GLN A 115 -11.12 -5.92 11.01
CA GLN A 115 -10.78 -6.97 11.98
C GLN A 115 -9.34 -7.48 11.82
N GLY A 116 -8.70 -7.17 10.70
CA GLY A 116 -7.36 -7.63 10.41
C GLY A 116 -6.30 -6.99 11.29
N ARG A 117 -5.26 -7.77 11.57
CA ARG A 117 -4.09 -7.33 12.33
C ARG A 117 -2.99 -6.95 11.35
N PHE A 118 -2.67 -5.66 11.29
CA PHE A 118 -1.76 -5.13 10.29
C PHE A 118 -0.58 -4.40 10.92
N LEU A 119 0.62 -4.64 10.38
CA LEU A 119 1.74 -3.71 10.44
C LEU A 119 1.91 -3.09 9.05
N VAL A 120 2.16 -1.79 9.00
CA VAL A 120 2.30 -1.07 7.73
C VAL A 120 3.73 -0.55 7.58
N ASN A 121 4.42 -1.00 6.53
CA ASN A 121 5.66 -0.36 6.11
C ASN A 121 5.34 0.73 5.09
N LEU A 122 5.50 1.99 5.49
CA LEU A 122 5.15 3.15 4.66
C LEU A 122 6.15 3.36 3.51
N PRO A 123 5.73 4.01 2.41
CA PRO A 123 6.67 4.44 1.39
C PRO A 123 7.59 5.55 1.94
N GLY A 124 8.81 5.64 1.39
CA GLY A 124 9.83 6.57 1.89
C GLY A 124 9.52 8.05 1.65
N PHE A 125 8.60 8.39 0.73
CA PHE A 125 8.24 9.78 0.45
C PHE A 125 7.09 10.25 1.34
N ALA A 126 7.38 11.19 2.25
CA ALA A 126 6.47 11.61 3.31
C ALA A 126 5.06 12.07 2.85
N PRO A 127 4.90 12.84 1.75
CA PRO A 127 3.56 13.22 1.28
C PRO A 127 2.71 12.02 0.83
N ILE A 128 3.32 11.02 0.19
CA ILE A 128 2.62 9.79 -0.19
C ILE A 128 2.27 8.98 1.06
N ALA A 129 3.20 8.88 2.01
CA ALA A 129 2.94 8.21 3.29
C ALA A 129 1.76 8.84 4.05
N ALA A 130 1.69 10.17 4.10
CA ALA A 130 0.57 10.89 4.75
C ALA A 130 -0.77 10.65 4.04
N ALA A 131 -0.79 10.67 2.71
CA ALA A 131 -1.98 10.35 1.92
C ALA A 131 -2.44 8.91 2.17
N LEU A 132 -1.50 7.96 2.17
CA LEU A 132 -1.76 6.55 2.43
C LEU A 132 -2.31 6.31 3.84
N LEU A 133 -1.72 6.93 4.86
CA LEU A 133 -2.22 6.84 6.24
C LEU A 133 -3.67 7.32 6.34
N SER A 134 -4.02 8.39 5.62
CA SER A 134 -5.39 8.93 5.59
C SER A 134 -6.38 7.94 4.95
N GLU A 135 -6.00 7.31 3.84
CA GLU A 135 -6.81 6.29 3.15
C GLU A 135 -6.98 5.02 4.01
N LEU A 136 -5.90 4.54 4.62
CA LEU A 136 -5.93 3.37 5.52
C LEU A 136 -6.79 3.66 6.75
N HIS A 137 -6.65 4.85 7.36
CA HIS A 137 -7.47 5.27 8.50
C HIS A 137 -8.97 5.22 8.20
N GLY A 138 -9.38 5.70 7.01
CA GLY A 138 -10.77 5.67 6.59
C GLY A 138 -11.34 4.25 6.41
N ARG A 139 -10.51 3.28 6.01
CA ARG A 139 -10.92 1.89 5.80
C ARG A 139 -10.91 1.06 7.08
N MET A 140 -9.89 1.27 7.92
CA MET A 140 -9.69 0.53 9.17
C MET A 140 -10.54 1.11 10.32
N GLY A 141 -10.93 2.38 10.25
CA GLY A 141 -11.64 3.08 11.33
C GLY A 141 -10.74 3.54 12.48
N HIS A 142 -9.43 3.24 12.43
CA HIS A 142 -8.41 3.65 13.38
C HIS A 142 -7.08 3.85 12.66
N PHE A 143 -6.10 4.51 13.30
CA PHE A 143 -4.77 4.62 12.69
C PHE A 143 -4.03 3.29 12.75
N PRO A 144 -3.26 2.91 11.70
CA PRO A 144 -2.50 1.68 11.70
C PRO A 144 -1.25 1.77 12.59
N THR A 145 -0.74 0.61 13.00
CA THR A 145 0.62 0.48 13.53
C THR A 145 1.61 0.43 12.37
N ILE A 146 2.67 1.23 12.44
CA ILE A 146 3.65 1.38 11.35
C ILE A 146 5.04 0.86 11.76
N LEU A 147 5.80 0.42 10.76
CA LEU A 147 7.21 0.09 10.89
C LEU A 147 8.06 1.33 10.61
N ARG A 148 9.04 1.61 11.47
CA ARG A 148 10.11 2.56 11.18
C ARG A 148 11.42 1.80 11.02
N LEU A 149 11.92 1.79 9.80
CA LEU A 149 13.21 1.19 9.46
C LEU A 149 14.30 2.27 9.44
N ARG A 150 15.54 1.87 9.71
CA ARG A 150 16.72 2.74 9.54
C ARG A 150 17.87 1.97 8.92
N THR A 151 18.78 2.69 8.27
CA THR A 151 20.00 2.08 7.76
C THR A 151 20.87 1.58 8.91
N LEU A 152 21.39 0.36 8.78
CA LEU A 152 22.35 -0.19 9.72
C LEU A 152 23.68 0.57 9.61
N LYS A 153 24.11 1.21 10.71
CA LYS A 153 25.36 1.97 10.72
C LYS A 153 26.56 1.03 10.54
N GLY A 154 27.49 1.40 9.66
CA GLY A 154 28.72 0.65 9.43
C GLY A 154 28.60 -0.54 8.49
N SER A 155 27.44 -0.75 7.85
CA SER A 155 27.30 -1.75 6.80
C SER A 155 27.91 -1.26 5.49
N ALA A 156 28.65 -2.14 4.80
CA ALA A 156 29.18 -1.87 3.46
C ALA A 156 28.07 -1.88 2.38
N ALA A 157 26.93 -2.52 2.68
CA ALA A 157 25.74 -2.53 1.84
C ALA A 157 24.62 -1.69 2.50
N GLN A 158 23.67 -1.19 1.70
CA GLN A 158 22.48 -0.51 2.22
C GLN A 158 21.52 -1.55 2.84
N THR A 159 21.82 -1.99 4.07
CA THR A 159 20.96 -2.85 4.87
C THR A 159 20.10 -2.02 5.82
N TYR A 160 18.88 -2.50 6.06
CA TYR A 160 17.91 -1.83 6.93
C TYR A 160 17.57 -2.70 8.13
N GLU A 161 17.52 -2.08 9.31
CA GLU A 161 17.07 -2.70 10.55
C GLU A 161 15.80 -2.05 11.06
N LEU A 162 15.03 -2.79 11.85
CA LEU A 162 13.90 -2.26 12.59
C LEU A 162 14.41 -1.26 13.63
N ALA A 163 13.96 -0.02 13.52
CA ALA A 163 14.26 1.00 14.52
C ALA A 163 13.19 1.08 15.60
N GLU A 164 11.92 0.92 15.20
CA GLU A 164 10.76 1.11 16.07
C GLU A 164 9.48 0.59 15.40
N ILE A 165 8.51 0.17 16.22
CA ILE A 165 7.13 -0.11 15.81
C ILE A 165 6.24 0.95 16.46
N LEU A 166 5.59 1.79 15.66
CA LEU A 166 4.80 2.91 16.19
C LEU A 166 3.30 2.65 16.08
N ASN A 167 2.61 2.65 17.21
CA ASN A 167 1.15 2.64 17.26
C ASN A 167 0.62 4.08 17.09
N LEU A 168 0.29 4.45 15.85
CA LEU A 168 -0.20 5.80 15.55
C LEU A 168 -1.56 6.11 16.20
N GLN A 169 -2.36 5.08 16.51
CA GLN A 169 -3.62 5.26 17.21
C GLN A 169 -3.39 5.66 18.67
N GLU A 170 -2.42 5.05 19.34
CA GLU A 170 -2.02 5.42 20.70
C GLU A 170 -1.50 6.86 20.78
N ILE A 171 -0.65 7.27 19.82
CA ILE A 171 -0.17 8.67 19.73
C ILE A 171 -1.35 9.65 19.61
N ARG A 172 -2.34 9.34 18.77
CA ARG A 172 -3.56 10.15 18.63
C ARG A 172 -4.34 10.20 19.95
N ASP A 173 -4.50 9.07 20.62
CA ASP A 173 -5.29 8.97 21.84
C ASP A 173 -4.63 9.71 23.00
N ASP A 174 -3.31 9.69 23.09
CA ASP A 174 -2.54 10.50 24.05
C ASP A 174 -2.65 11.99 23.77
N ALA A 175 -2.51 12.41 22.50
CA ALA A 175 -2.70 13.80 22.11
C ALA A 175 -4.12 14.33 22.44
N ARG A 176 -5.13 13.45 22.48
CA ARG A 176 -6.51 13.81 22.87
C ARG A 176 -6.69 14.00 24.38
N LYS A 177 -5.78 13.50 25.22
CA LYS A 177 -5.82 13.70 26.67
C LYS A 177 -5.29 15.08 27.08
N THR A 178 -4.50 15.72 26.23
CA THR A 178 -3.84 17.00 26.49
C THR A 178 -4.57 18.21 25.88
N ARG A 179 -5.81 18.04 25.44
CA ARG A 179 -6.65 19.10 24.85
C ARG A 179 -7.57 19.76 25.88
#